data_AF-A0A7C8VEB0-F1
#
_entry.id   AF-A0A7C8VEB0-F1
#
_cell.length_a   1.000
_cell.length_b   1.000
_cell.length_c   1.000
_cell.angle_alpha   90.00
_cell.angle_beta   90.00
_cell.angle_gamma   90.00
#
_symmetry.space_group_name_H-M   'P 1'
#
loop_
_entity.id
_entity.type
_entity.pdbx_description
1 polymer ?
#
loop_
_entity_poly.entity_id
_entity_poly.type
_entity_poly.pdbx_seq_one_letter_code
_entity_poly.pdbx_strand_id
1 'polypeptide(L)'
;MARDDGDLPEAVPVASTLPQTYQGDHDLPQVVETTTPQKWRHPQFAEGSYTPSPPFIPPLEDKRILGLRRTTFFLSLALAVLIVFGIALGAGLGVGLRKGDSNSSSNANSSGAQTSSITSSPPSTSTTSTTSSTTTTACDPLRTAAVTNGGFEAGVEASDIRPWYIPDLVAPATYEILNVNGSNVFHAICNSDLEHGAYTKIKLAQQLRTCPDTDYNYEFRYNFLPGRNQNAYIVFFIDGEEIANIRAGPNDWVTRRGNFTSKRGGNSTLLQLDFAPVAFDSQEFFVDDFEVTPA
;
A
#
# COMPACT_ATOMS: atom_id res chain seq x y z
N MET A 1 16.86 -11.01 -74.02
CA MET A 1 16.24 -11.43 -72.75
C MET A 1 15.80 -10.17 -72.04
N ALA A 2 14.50 -9.88 -72.14
CA ALA A 2 13.88 -8.66 -71.68
C ALA A 2 13.70 -8.69 -70.15
N ARG A 3 13.97 -7.56 -69.48
CA ARG A 3 13.69 -7.34 -68.07
C ARG A 3 12.25 -6.87 -67.93
N ASP A 4 11.55 -7.52 -67.02
CA ASP A 4 10.18 -7.24 -66.62
C ASP A 4 10.24 -6.25 -65.45
N ASP A 5 10.09 -4.97 -65.77
CA ASP A 5 9.99 -3.87 -64.80
C ASP A 5 8.51 -3.49 -64.66
N GLY A 6 7.79 -4.18 -63.78
CA GLY A 6 6.36 -3.94 -63.59
C GLY A 6 5.87 -4.43 -62.23
N ASP A 7 5.96 -3.56 -61.22
CA ASP A 7 4.91 -3.37 -60.21
C ASP A 7 5.41 -2.39 -59.14
N LEU A 8 5.16 -1.09 -59.39
CA LEU A 8 5.17 -0.08 -58.35
C LEU A 8 3.72 0.32 -58.07
N PRO A 9 3.23 0.24 -56.82
CA PRO A 9 1.87 0.61 -56.50
C PRO A 9 1.64 2.11 -56.72
N GLU A 10 0.52 2.39 -57.37
CA GLU A 10 -0.01 3.71 -57.68
C GLU A 10 -0.18 4.55 -56.40
N ALA A 11 0.40 5.76 -56.39
CA ALA A 11 0.31 6.68 -55.27
C ALA A 11 -1.12 7.25 -55.17
N VAL A 12 -1.80 6.93 -54.08
CA VAL A 12 -3.13 7.47 -53.76
C VAL A 12 -3.00 8.97 -53.41
N PRO A 13 -3.75 9.88 -54.04
CA PRO A 13 -3.72 11.29 -53.68
C PRO A 13 -4.36 11.51 -52.31
N VAL A 14 -3.56 12.04 -51.37
CA VAL A 14 -4.02 12.46 -50.05
C VAL A 14 -4.80 13.75 -50.20
N ALA A 15 -6.10 13.70 -49.89
CA ALA A 15 -6.97 14.88 -49.87
C ALA A 15 -6.50 15.85 -48.78
N SER A 16 -5.95 16.99 -49.22
CA SER A 16 -5.57 18.11 -48.36
C SER A 16 -6.83 18.75 -47.77
N THR A 17 -7.14 18.39 -46.53
CA THR A 17 -8.22 18.99 -45.74
C THR A 17 -7.63 20.14 -44.93
N LEU A 18 -7.61 21.32 -45.54
CA LEU A 18 -7.37 22.58 -44.83
C LEU A 18 -8.46 22.77 -43.75
N PRO A 19 -8.09 23.18 -42.53
CA PRO A 19 -9.08 23.53 -41.52
C PRO A 19 -9.85 24.77 -41.96
N GLN A 20 -11.17 24.64 -42.06
CA GLN A 20 -12.06 25.79 -42.25
C GLN A 20 -12.00 26.68 -41.02
N THR A 21 -11.66 27.94 -41.24
CA THR A 21 -11.79 29.02 -40.26
C THR A 21 -13.28 29.19 -39.93
N TYR A 22 -13.68 28.71 -38.77
CA TYR A 22 -15.04 28.87 -38.26
C TYR A 22 -15.20 30.29 -37.71
N GLN A 23 -15.71 31.20 -38.53
CA GLN A 23 -16.13 32.53 -38.12
C GLN A 23 -17.56 32.41 -37.54
N GLY A 24 -17.64 31.95 -36.29
CA GLY A 24 -18.89 31.87 -35.55
C GLY A 24 -19.20 33.19 -34.87
N ASP A 25 -20.28 33.84 -35.31
CA ASP A 25 -20.91 34.97 -34.64
C ASP A 25 -21.16 34.69 -33.16
N HIS A 26 -20.70 35.60 -32.31
CA HIS A 26 -20.88 35.58 -30.87
C HIS A 26 -22.26 36.11 -30.49
N ASP A 27 -23.31 35.29 -30.64
CA ASP A 27 -24.51 35.41 -29.81
C ASP A 27 -24.38 34.44 -28.63
N LEU A 28 -23.73 34.93 -27.57
CA LEU A 28 -23.58 34.19 -26.31
C LEU A 28 -24.94 34.17 -25.57
N PRO A 29 -25.56 33.00 -25.34
CA PRO A 29 -26.62 32.91 -24.35
C PRO A 29 -26.04 33.26 -22.98
N GLN A 30 -26.80 34.06 -22.22
CA GLN A 30 -26.47 34.43 -20.84
C GLN A 30 -26.00 33.20 -20.06
N VAL A 31 -24.77 33.29 -19.55
CA VAL A 31 -24.25 32.40 -18.52
C VAL A 31 -25.20 32.48 -17.34
N VAL A 32 -26.03 31.46 -17.18
CA VAL A 32 -26.63 31.15 -15.89
C VAL A 32 -25.47 30.78 -14.99
N GLU A 33 -25.07 31.70 -14.12
CA GLU A 33 -24.10 31.47 -13.06
C GLU A 33 -24.57 30.24 -12.27
N THR A 34 -23.91 29.12 -12.55
CA THR A 34 -24.06 27.91 -11.75
C THR A 34 -23.56 28.28 -10.37
N THR A 35 -24.50 28.43 -9.46
CA THR A 35 -24.28 28.79 -8.07
C THR A 35 -23.50 27.65 -7.42
N THR A 36 -22.18 27.68 -7.54
CA THR A 36 -21.29 26.85 -6.74
C THR A 36 -21.62 27.11 -5.27
N PRO A 37 -21.87 26.07 -4.45
CA PRO A 37 -22.13 26.25 -3.03
C PRO A 37 -20.91 26.91 -2.37
N GLN A 38 -21.09 28.16 -1.95
CA GLN A 38 -20.13 28.92 -1.16
C GLN A 38 -20.00 28.33 0.24
N LYS A 39 -19.31 27.20 0.36
CA LYS A 39 -19.01 26.60 1.68
C LYS A 39 -17.56 26.80 2.13
N TRP A 40 -16.68 27.31 1.27
CA TRP A 40 -15.26 27.50 1.61
C TRP A 40 -14.69 28.83 1.13
N ARG A 41 -15.34 29.95 1.47
CA ARG A 41 -14.63 31.23 1.48
C ARG A 41 -13.90 31.35 2.81
N HIS A 42 -12.58 31.18 2.74
CA HIS A 42 -11.67 31.63 3.79
C HIS A 42 -11.83 33.15 3.92
N PRO A 43 -12.03 33.70 5.14
CA PRO A 43 -12.04 35.13 5.34
C PRO A 43 -10.66 35.69 4.95
N GLN A 44 -10.66 36.61 3.99
CA GLN A 44 -9.49 37.41 3.66
C GLN A 44 -9.15 38.26 4.88
N PHE A 45 -8.00 37.98 5.49
CA PHE A 45 -7.43 38.81 6.53
C PHE A 45 -6.91 40.09 5.87
N ALA A 46 -7.62 41.19 6.13
CA ALA A 46 -7.18 42.53 5.83
C ALA A 46 -5.86 42.84 6.57
N GLU A 47 -4.97 43.54 5.86
CA GLU A 47 -3.71 44.10 6.36
C GLU A 47 -3.95 44.96 7.61
N GLY A 48 -3.81 44.35 8.77
CA GLY A 48 -3.61 45.03 10.04
C GLY A 48 -2.35 44.45 10.65
N SER A 49 -1.39 45.32 10.97
CA SER A 49 -0.21 44.99 11.75
C SER A 49 -0.66 44.52 13.15
N TYR A 50 -0.97 43.24 13.27
CA TYR A 50 -1.06 42.54 14.54
C TYR A 50 0.30 41.92 14.79
N THR A 51 1.02 42.41 15.79
CA THR A 51 2.02 41.58 16.46
C THR A 51 1.24 40.39 17.04
N PRO A 52 1.38 39.16 16.51
CA PRO A 52 0.65 38.02 17.05
C PRO A 52 1.12 37.85 18.49
N SER A 53 0.19 38.02 19.45
CA SER A 53 0.42 37.51 20.78
C SER A 53 0.78 36.03 20.63
N PRO A 54 1.90 35.57 21.23
CA PRO A 54 2.33 34.20 21.10
C PRO A 54 1.14 33.29 21.45
N PRO A 55 0.87 32.24 20.63
CA PRO A 55 -0.26 31.38 20.85
C PRO A 55 -0.21 30.89 22.29
N PHE A 56 -1.32 31.07 23.01
CA PHE A 56 -1.50 30.48 24.33
C PHE A 56 -1.47 28.96 24.14
N ILE A 57 -0.32 28.36 24.37
CA ILE A 57 -0.17 26.91 24.41
C ILE A 57 -0.84 26.51 25.72
N PRO A 58 -2.04 25.91 25.71
CA PRO A 58 -2.60 25.38 26.95
C PRO A 58 -1.57 24.40 27.52
N PRO A 59 -1.28 24.46 28.83
CA PRO A 59 -0.35 23.52 29.43
C PRO A 59 -0.81 22.11 29.10
N LEU A 60 0.07 21.33 28.46
CA LEU A 60 -0.18 19.93 28.14
C LEU A 60 -0.63 19.23 29.41
N GLU A 61 -1.91 18.87 29.48
CA GLU A 61 -2.45 18.18 30.63
C GLU A 61 -1.79 16.80 30.71
N ASP A 62 -0.89 16.64 31.67
CA ASP A 62 -0.26 15.38 31.99
C ASP A 62 -1.36 14.34 32.27
N LYS A 63 -1.58 13.41 31.33
CA LYS A 63 -2.54 12.31 31.51
C LYS A 63 -2.07 11.44 32.70
N ARG A 64 -2.77 11.56 33.82
CA ARG A 64 -2.54 10.78 35.04
C ARG A 64 -3.35 9.50 34.97
N ILE A 65 -2.72 8.37 35.25
CA ILE A 65 -3.39 7.07 35.38
C ILE A 65 -3.36 6.74 36.87
N LEU A 66 -4.53 6.58 37.49
CA LEU A 66 -4.68 6.37 38.94
C LEU A 66 -4.03 7.47 39.81
N GLY A 67 -3.99 8.71 39.31
CA GLY A 67 -3.40 9.85 40.04
C GLY A 67 -1.87 9.95 39.94
N LEU A 68 -1.18 8.99 39.30
CA LEU A 68 0.25 9.04 39.04
C LEU A 68 0.56 9.43 37.58
N ARG A 69 1.72 10.06 37.36
CA ARG A 69 2.24 10.32 35.99
C ARG A 69 2.44 8.98 35.27
N ARG A 70 2.12 8.94 33.98
CA ARG A 70 2.23 7.73 33.15
C ARG A 70 3.62 7.08 33.23
N THR A 71 4.68 7.89 33.28
CA THR A 71 6.07 7.42 33.46
C THR A 71 6.29 6.74 34.81
N THR A 72 5.79 7.31 35.91
CA THR A 72 5.89 6.70 37.25
C THR A 72 5.11 5.40 37.39
N PHE A 73 3.97 5.28 36.70
CA PHE A 73 3.16 4.06 36.71
C PHE A 73 3.87 2.88 36.03
N PHE A 74 4.45 3.08 34.85
CA PHE A 74 5.20 2.02 34.18
C PHE A 74 6.47 1.64 34.94
N LEU A 75 7.14 2.60 35.57
CA LEU A 75 8.33 2.34 36.39
C LEU A 75 7.99 1.53 37.65
N SER A 76 6.88 1.81 38.33
CA SER A 76 6.45 1.03 39.49
C SER A 76 6.01 -0.39 39.11
N LEU A 77 5.32 -0.55 37.97
CA LEU A 77 4.93 -1.85 37.45
C LEU A 77 6.15 -2.72 37.09
N ALA A 78 7.13 -2.16 36.39
CA ALA A 78 8.36 -2.86 36.04
C ALA A 78 9.12 -3.32 37.30
N LEU A 79 9.19 -2.47 38.33
CA LEU A 79 9.82 -2.81 39.61
C LEU A 79 9.08 -3.95 40.33
N ALA A 80 7.75 -3.92 40.35
CA ALA A 80 6.95 -4.98 40.97
C ALA A 80 7.16 -6.34 40.28
N VAL A 81 7.19 -6.35 38.94
CA VAL A 81 7.47 -7.56 38.14
C VAL A 81 8.88 -8.11 38.45
N LEU A 82 9.89 -7.24 38.52
CA LEU A 82 11.27 -7.64 38.81
C LEU A 82 11.40 -8.29 40.20
N ILE A 83 10.70 -7.77 41.22
CA ILE A 83 10.67 -8.36 42.56
C ILE A 83 10.04 -9.77 42.53
N VAL A 84 8.91 -9.95 41.83
CA VAL A 84 8.24 -11.25 41.72
C VAL A 84 9.15 -12.28 41.03
N PHE A 85 9.80 -11.91 39.92
CA PHE A 85 10.75 -12.78 39.25
C PHE A 85 11.99 -13.08 40.09
N GLY A 86 12.51 -12.10 40.82
CA GLY A 86 13.65 -12.28 41.72
C GLY A 86 13.37 -13.32 42.81
N ILE A 87 12.18 -13.29 43.41
CA ILE A 87 11.75 -14.26 44.41
C ILE A 87 11.54 -15.64 43.78
N ALA A 88 10.86 -15.71 42.63
CA ALA A 88 10.58 -16.97 41.95
C ALA A 88 11.86 -17.70 41.51
N LEU A 89 12.82 -16.96 40.94
CA LEU A 89 14.11 -17.52 40.52
C LEU A 89 15.01 -17.85 41.72
N GLY A 90 14.98 -17.03 42.77
CA GLY A 90 15.75 -17.26 44.00
C GLY A 90 15.31 -18.52 44.76
N ALA A 91 14.01 -18.81 44.80
CA ALA A 91 13.49 -20.03 45.42
C ALA A 91 13.62 -21.26 44.51
N GLY A 92 13.46 -21.12 43.20
CA GLY A 92 13.44 -22.23 42.24
C GLY A 92 14.81 -22.88 41.98
N LEU A 93 15.90 -22.11 42.04
CA LEU A 93 17.24 -22.62 41.74
C LEU A 93 17.98 -23.21 42.95
N GLY A 94 17.52 -22.95 44.18
CA GLY A 94 18.22 -23.34 45.41
C GLY A 94 18.05 -24.80 45.87
N VAL A 95 17.09 -25.55 45.33
CA VAL A 95 16.73 -26.90 45.86
C VAL A 95 16.83 -28.01 44.81
N GLY A 96 17.03 -27.67 43.53
CA GLY A 96 16.80 -28.58 42.40
C GLY A 96 17.98 -29.41 41.89
N LEU A 97 19.17 -29.38 42.50
CA LEU A 97 20.31 -30.20 42.05
C LEU A 97 20.59 -31.37 43.00
N ARG A 98 19.61 -32.28 43.14
CA ARG A 98 19.90 -33.68 43.50
C ARG A 98 19.77 -34.53 42.25
N LYS A 99 20.92 -34.76 41.62
CA LYS A 99 21.10 -35.63 40.46
C LYS A 99 20.94 -37.09 40.91
N GLY A 100 19.82 -37.70 40.57
CA GLY A 100 19.65 -39.15 40.58
C GLY A 100 19.89 -39.67 39.17
N ASP A 101 21.00 -40.39 38.99
CA ASP A 101 21.27 -41.16 37.78
C ASP A 101 20.35 -42.39 37.73
N SER A 102 19.61 -42.57 36.64
CA SER A 102 19.16 -43.89 36.23
C SER A 102 18.82 -43.95 34.74
N ASN A 103 19.66 -44.71 34.03
CA ASN A 103 19.41 -45.39 32.76
C ASN A 103 17.96 -45.89 32.61
N SER A 104 17.41 -45.79 31.39
CA SER A 104 17.13 -46.97 30.56
C SER A 104 16.44 -46.61 29.25
N SER A 105 17.04 -47.09 28.17
CA SER A 105 16.47 -47.41 26.86
C SER A 105 15.05 -47.99 26.87
N SER A 106 14.25 -47.68 25.84
CA SER A 106 13.67 -48.70 24.94
C SER A 106 12.75 -48.10 23.87
N ASN A 107 13.00 -48.53 22.64
CA ASN A 107 12.11 -48.50 21.48
C ASN A 107 10.66 -48.90 21.80
N ALA A 108 9.70 -48.30 21.10
CA ALA A 108 8.47 -49.00 20.72
C ALA A 108 7.86 -48.42 19.43
N ASN A 109 7.93 -49.27 18.42
CA ASN A 109 7.26 -49.23 17.13
C ASN A 109 5.73 -49.38 17.33
N SER A 110 4.90 -48.56 16.69
CA SER A 110 3.45 -48.84 16.63
C SER A 110 2.88 -48.53 15.26
N SER A 111 2.72 -49.61 14.49
CA SER A 111 1.92 -49.74 13.28
C SER A 111 0.42 -49.80 13.65
N GLY A 112 -0.43 -49.13 12.88
CA GLY A 112 -1.88 -49.30 12.93
C GLY A 112 -2.56 -48.32 11.98
N ALA A 113 -3.67 -48.61 11.34
CA ALA A 113 -4.36 -49.86 11.04
C ALA A 113 -5.21 -49.55 9.80
N GLN A 114 -5.28 -50.50 8.86
CA GLN A 114 -6.14 -50.42 7.69
C GLN A 114 -7.61 -50.43 8.11
N THR A 115 -8.41 -49.50 7.59
CA THR A 115 -9.87 -49.59 7.61
C THR A 115 -10.40 -49.55 6.19
N SER A 116 -10.95 -50.68 5.76
CA SER A 116 -11.66 -50.86 4.50
C SER A 116 -13.12 -50.42 4.66
N SER A 117 -13.65 -49.66 3.71
CA SER A 117 -15.10 -49.44 3.58
C SER A 117 -15.55 -49.34 2.11
N ILE A 118 -16.05 -50.47 1.61
CA ILE A 118 -17.28 -50.71 0.84
C ILE A 118 -17.75 -49.62 -0.16
N THR A 119 -17.50 -49.93 -1.44
CA THR A 119 -18.41 -49.99 -2.60
C THR A 119 -19.77 -49.28 -2.57
N SER A 120 -19.96 -48.31 -3.47
CA SER A 120 -21.20 -48.14 -4.25
C SER A 120 -20.93 -47.44 -5.57
N SER A 121 -21.29 -48.10 -6.68
CA SER A 121 -21.06 -47.65 -8.06
C SER A 121 -22.31 -46.97 -8.63
N PRO A 122 -22.23 -45.71 -9.11
CA PRO A 122 -23.28 -45.11 -9.94
C PRO A 122 -23.02 -45.28 -11.45
N PRO A 123 -24.05 -45.17 -12.30
CA PRO A 123 -24.01 -45.54 -13.72
C PRO A 123 -23.16 -44.59 -14.57
N SER A 124 -22.38 -45.19 -15.47
CA SER A 124 -21.52 -44.52 -16.43
C SER A 124 -22.33 -43.75 -17.47
N THR A 125 -22.25 -42.41 -17.41
CA THR A 125 -22.74 -41.53 -18.47
C THR A 125 -21.54 -41.13 -19.31
N SER A 126 -21.46 -41.63 -20.54
CA SER A 126 -20.38 -41.34 -21.49
C SER A 126 -20.47 -39.89 -21.96
N THR A 127 -19.73 -39.00 -21.30
CA THR A 127 -19.51 -37.61 -21.72
C THR A 127 -18.25 -37.58 -22.59
N THR A 128 -18.42 -37.22 -23.85
CA THR A 128 -17.35 -36.97 -24.82
C THR A 128 -16.45 -35.88 -24.26
N SER A 129 -15.26 -36.25 -23.81
CA SER A 129 -14.26 -35.34 -23.25
C SER A 129 -13.61 -34.61 -24.43
N THR A 130 -14.10 -33.42 -24.73
CA THR A 130 -13.40 -32.50 -25.63
C THR A 130 -12.14 -32.05 -24.91
N THR A 131 -11.01 -32.66 -25.24
CA THR A 131 -9.69 -32.27 -24.73
C THR A 131 -9.32 -30.91 -25.32
N SER A 132 -9.84 -29.84 -24.72
CA SER A 132 -9.40 -28.48 -25.01
C SER A 132 -7.96 -28.37 -24.57
N SER A 133 -7.04 -28.45 -25.53
CA SER A 133 -5.62 -28.15 -25.34
C SER A 133 -5.51 -26.69 -24.91
N THR A 134 -5.49 -26.47 -23.59
CA THR A 134 -5.18 -25.17 -23.01
C THR A 134 -3.70 -24.97 -23.27
N THR A 135 -3.39 -24.12 -24.25
CA THR A 135 -2.03 -23.61 -24.43
C THR A 135 -1.67 -22.89 -23.14
N THR A 136 -0.90 -23.57 -22.28
CA THR A 136 -0.29 -22.97 -21.11
C THR A 136 0.72 -21.96 -21.64
N THR A 137 0.32 -20.70 -21.75
CA THR A 137 1.25 -19.61 -21.99
C THR A 137 2.25 -19.62 -20.83
N ALA A 138 3.48 -20.06 -21.11
CA ALA A 138 4.55 -20.03 -20.14
C ALA A 138 4.69 -18.58 -19.64
N CYS A 139 4.76 -18.41 -18.32
CA CYS A 139 4.95 -17.10 -17.73
C CYS A 139 6.34 -16.59 -18.13
N ASP A 140 6.39 -15.48 -18.88
CA ASP A 140 7.62 -14.81 -19.28
C ASP A 140 7.71 -13.49 -18.49
N PRO A 141 8.50 -13.47 -17.40
CA PRO A 141 8.55 -12.32 -16.50
C PRO A 141 9.18 -11.09 -17.19
N LEU A 142 9.95 -11.28 -18.26
CA LEU A 142 10.60 -10.19 -19.00
C LEU A 142 9.66 -9.49 -19.98
N ARG A 143 8.54 -10.12 -20.35
CA ARG A 143 7.60 -9.58 -21.34
C ARG A 143 6.43 -8.81 -20.75
N THR A 144 6.15 -8.97 -19.46
CA THR A 144 4.98 -8.38 -18.82
C THR A 144 5.43 -7.51 -17.66
N ALA A 145 5.19 -6.21 -17.75
CA ALA A 145 5.37 -5.32 -16.60
C ALA A 145 4.52 -5.82 -15.42
N ALA A 146 5.15 -6.02 -14.26
CA ALA A 146 4.45 -6.59 -13.11
C ALA A 146 3.48 -5.57 -12.48
N VAL A 147 3.85 -4.29 -12.48
CA VAL A 147 3.00 -3.16 -12.08
C VAL A 147 2.34 -2.56 -13.32
N THR A 148 1.07 -2.19 -13.21
CA THR A 148 0.34 -1.40 -14.21
C THR A 148 -0.02 -0.05 -13.61
N ASN A 149 0.11 1.03 -14.38
CA ASN A 149 -0.12 2.40 -13.90
C ASN A 149 0.75 2.77 -12.68
N GLY A 150 2.05 2.46 -12.73
CA GLY A 150 2.96 2.70 -11.62
C GLY A 150 3.16 4.17 -11.27
N GLY A 151 3.02 5.07 -12.25
CA GLY A 151 3.09 6.52 -12.06
C GLY A 151 1.74 7.23 -12.04
N PHE A 152 0.62 6.52 -11.82
CA PHE A 152 -0.73 7.11 -11.72
C PHE A 152 -1.19 7.98 -12.92
N GLU A 153 -0.56 7.84 -14.08
CA GLU A 153 -0.87 8.58 -15.31
C GLU A 153 -2.07 8.02 -16.08
N ALA A 154 -2.48 6.79 -15.78
CA ALA A 154 -3.65 6.17 -16.40
C ALA A 154 -4.94 6.60 -15.68
N GLY A 155 -5.70 7.47 -16.32
CA GLY A 155 -6.99 7.96 -15.81
C GLY A 155 -7.37 9.26 -16.49
N VAL A 156 -8.66 9.46 -16.78
CA VAL A 156 -9.15 10.74 -17.34
C VAL A 156 -9.54 11.71 -16.21
N GLU A 157 -9.73 11.18 -15.00
CA GLU A 157 -10.25 11.88 -13.83
C GLU A 157 -9.25 11.78 -12.68
N ALA A 158 -9.14 12.84 -11.87
CA ALA A 158 -8.22 12.92 -10.72
C ALA A 158 -8.49 11.90 -9.58
N SER A 159 -9.53 11.06 -9.71
CA SER A 159 -9.87 10.02 -8.75
C SER A 159 -9.69 8.60 -9.30
N ASP A 160 -9.39 8.43 -10.60
CA ASP A 160 -9.21 7.11 -11.19
C ASP A 160 -7.78 6.60 -10.96
N ILE A 161 -7.63 5.77 -9.94
CA ILE A 161 -6.34 5.16 -9.59
C ILE A 161 -6.17 3.76 -10.20
N ARG A 162 -7.09 3.28 -11.03
CA ARG A 162 -7.06 1.88 -11.50
C ARG A 162 -5.75 1.56 -12.26
N PRO A 163 -5.21 0.34 -12.11
CA PRO A 163 -5.77 -0.80 -11.38
C PRO A 163 -5.44 -0.82 -9.88
N TRP A 164 -4.90 0.27 -9.32
CA TRP A 164 -4.82 0.41 -7.87
C TRP A 164 -6.21 0.52 -7.24
N TYR A 165 -6.29 0.19 -5.96
CA TYR A 165 -7.50 0.32 -5.15
C TYR A 165 -7.17 0.55 -3.68
N ILE A 166 -8.16 1.01 -2.91
CA ILE A 166 -8.05 1.30 -1.48
C ILE A 166 -8.75 0.19 -0.69
N PRO A 167 -8.04 -0.83 -0.18
CA PRO A 167 -8.68 -1.90 0.59
C PRO A 167 -9.16 -1.46 1.98
N ASP A 168 -8.61 -0.38 2.52
CA ASP A 168 -8.92 0.10 3.87
C ASP A 168 -8.71 1.63 3.94
N LEU A 169 -9.69 2.33 4.50
CA LEU A 169 -9.72 3.78 4.63
C LEU A 169 -10.37 4.14 5.96
N VAL A 170 -9.56 4.60 6.92
CA VAL A 170 -10.02 4.98 8.25
C VAL A 170 -10.16 6.49 8.32
N ALA A 171 -11.40 6.97 8.37
CA ALA A 171 -11.73 8.40 8.46
C ALA A 171 -11.07 9.07 9.68
N PRO A 172 -10.70 10.37 9.60
CA PRO A 172 -10.89 11.30 8.48
C PRO A 172 -9.76 11.28 7.43
N ALA A 173 -9.17 10.12 7.14
CA ALA A 173 -8.23 10.00 6.04
C ALA A 173 -8.90 10.18 4.66
N THR A 174 -8.20 10.83 3.74
CA THR A 174 -8.64 11.07 2.35
C THR A 174 -7.48 10.86 1.39
N TYR A 175 -7.77 10.62 0.11
CA TYR A 175 -6.75 10.52 -0.93
C TYR A 175 -7.21 11.22 -2.21
N GLU A 176 -6.26 11.61 -3.05
CA GLU A 176 -6.48 12.20 -4.36
C GLU A 176 -5.26 11.95 -5.26
N ILE A 177 -5.42 12.14 -6.58
CA ILE A 177 -4.29 12.24 -7.50
C ILE A 177 -3.99 13.71 -7.74
N LEU A 178 -2.75 14.12 -7.48
CA LEU A 178 -2.28 15.49 -7.71
C LEU A 178 -1.32 15.52 -8.90
N ASN A 179 -1.41 16.55 -9.73
CA ASN A 179 -0.39 16.81 -10.74
C ASN A 179 0.72 17.68 -10.14
N VAL A 180 1.90 17.09 -9.92
CA VAL A 180 3.08 17.76 -9.39
C VAL A 180 4.13 17.84 -10.49
N ASN A 181 4.40 19.06 -10.97
CA ASN A 181 5.36 19.33 -12.04
C ASN A 181 5.10 18.54 -13.34
N GLY A 182 3.84 18.28 -13.67
CA GLY A 182 3.46 17.56 -14.89
C GLY A 182 3.30 16.04 -14.72
N SER A 183 3.60 15.48 -13.54
CA SER A 183 3.36 14.06 -13.22
C SER A 183 2.24 13.90 -12.21
N ASN A 184 1.39 12.90 -12.40
CA ASN A 184 0.37 12.52 -11.45
C ASN A 184 0.97 11.72 -10.30
N VAL A 185 0.66 12.10 -9.07
CA VAL A 185 1.15 11.44 -7.86
C VAL A 185 -0.02 11.03 -6.99
N PHE A 186 0.09 9.87 -6.33
CA PHE A 186 -0.88 9.49 -5.31
C PHE A 186 -0.62 10.27 -4.04
N HIS A 187 -1.60 11.07 -3.63
CA HIS A 187 -1.57 11.88 -2.42
C HIS A 187 -2.51 11.29 -1.37
N ALA A 188 -1.96 10.85 -0.24
CA ALA A 188 -2.72 10.38 0.93
C ALA A 188 -2.63 11.39 2.07
N ILE A 189 -3.78 11.77 2.61
CA ILE A 189 -3.90 12.69 3.73
C ILE A 189 -4.47 11.91 4.91
N CYS A 190 -3.65 11.61 5.90
CA CYS A 190 -4.10 11.00 7.15
C CYS A 190 -4.26 12.08 8.20
N ASN A 191 -5.48 12.62 8.32
CA ASN A 191 -5.80 13.59 9.35
C ASN A 191 -5.98 12.89 10.69
N SER A 192 -5.37 13.38 11.77
CA SER A 192 -5.70 12.89 13.12
C SER A 192 -6.18 14.06 13.95
N ASP A 193 -7.33 13.86 14.59
CA ASP A 193 -7.88 14.81 15.56
C ASP A 193 -8.27 14.08 16.85
N LEU A 194 -8.65 14.87 17.86
CA LEU A 194 -9.04 14.34 19.16
C LEU A 194 -10.34 13.52 19.12
N GLU A 195 -11.17 13.69 18.08
CA GLU A 195 -12.50 13.07 17.97
C GLU A 195 -12.43 11.68 17.33
N HIS A 196 -11.58 11.52 16.33
CA HIS A 196 -11.45 10.29 15.53
C HIS A 196 -10.32 9.37 16.02
N GLY A 197 -9.55 9.83 17.00
CA GLY A 197 -8.48 9.05 17.63
C GLY A 197 -7.14 9.15 16.89
N ALA A 198 -6.14 8.53 17.50
CA ALA A 198 -4.73 8.65 17.07
C ALA A 198 -4.36 7.81 15.83
N TYR A 199 -5.33 7.19 15.16
CA TYR A 199 -5.07 6.16 14.16
C TYR A 199 -5.97 6.33 12.94
N THR A 200 -5.64 7.32 12.11
CA THR A 200 -6.10 7.30 10.71
C THR A 200 -5.16 6.49 9.86
N LYS A 201 -5.70 5.92 8.79
CA LYS A 201 -4.96 4.99 7.93
C LYS A 201 -5.55 4.97 6.55
N ILE A 202 -4.67 4.93 5.55
CA ILE A 202 -5.03 4.60 4.17
C ILE A 202 -4.19 3.40 3.78
N LYS A 203 -4.80 2.44 3.09
CA LYS A 203 -4.08 1.39 2.38
C LYS A 203 -4.24 1.59 0.89
N LEU A 204 -3.15 1.49 0.15
CA LEU A 204 -3.14 1.46 -1.31
C LEU A 204 -2.64 0.09 -1.75
N ALA A 205 -3.33 -0.56 -2.69
CA ALA A 205 -2.95 -1.90 -3.13
C ALA A 205 -3.14 -2.10 -4.64
N GLN A 206 -2.38 -3.06 -5.17
CA GLN A 206 -2.52 -3.55 -6.54
C GLN A 206 -2.17 -5.04 -6.61
N GLN A 207 -2.90 -5.79 -7.44
CA GLN A 207 -2.52 -7.14 -7.81
C GLN A 207 -1.51 -7.09 -8.96
N LEU A 208 -0.28 -7.52 -8.69
CA LEU A 208 0.81 -7.55 -9.64
C LEU A 208 0.76 -8.80 -10.51
N ARG A 209 1.20 -8.68 -11.75
CA ARG A 209 1.40 -9.82 -12.66
C ARG A 209 2.80 -10.38 -12.51
N THR A 210 2.96 -11.37 -11.64
CA THR A 210 4.25 -12.02 -11.36
C THR A 210 4.25 -13.49 -11.76
N CYS A 211 5.39 -14.01 -12.17
CA CYS A 211 5.61 -15.44 -12.33
C CYS A 211 5.91 -16.08 -10.98
N PRO A 212 5.42 -17.30 -10.69
CA PRO A 212 5.72 -17.99 -9.43
C PRO A 212 7.22 -18.25 -9.24
N ASP A 213 7.69 -18.28 -8.00
CA ASP A 213 9.08 -18.61 -7.63
C ASP A 213 10.13 -17.78 -8.42
N THR A 214 9.82 -16.52 -8.68
CA THR A 214 10.67 -15.60 -9.44
C THR A 214 11.06 -14.43 -8.55
N ASP A 215 12.34 -14.04 -8.60
CA ASP A 215 12.86 -12.88 -7.90
C ASP A 215 12.53 -11.61 -8.69
N TYR A 216 12.09 -10.58 -7.98
CA TYR A 216 11.74 -9.27 -8.51
C TYR A 216 12.48 -8.19 -7.74
N ASN A 217 12.99 -7.19 -8.47
CA ASN A 217 13.37 -5.90 -7.93
C ASN A 217 12.13 -5.00 -7.88
N TYR A 218 12.02 -4.18 -6.83
CA TYR A 218 11.03 -3.13 -6.76
C TYR A 218 11.70 -1.77 -6.54
N GLU A 219 11.08 -0.74 -7.13
CA GLU A 219 11.43 0.66 -6.95
C GLU A 219 10.16 1.50 -6.85
N PHE A 220 10.15 2.51 -5.98
CA PHE A 220 9.14 3.56 -6.00
C PHE A 220 9.68 4.82 -5.34
N ARG A 221 9.07 5.97 -5.64
CA ARG A 221 9.39 7.25 -5.00
C ARG A 221 8.34 7.58 -3.96
N TYR A 222 8.78 8.19 -2.87
CA TYR A 222 7.90 8.69 -1.83
C TYR A 222 8.36 10.05 -1.32
N ASN A 223 7.43 10.83 -0.78
CA ASN A 223 7.72 12.06 -0.05
C ASN A 223 6.77 12.20 1.14
N PHE A 224 7.26 12.76 2.23
CA PHE A 224 6.48 13.18 3.38
C PHE A 224 6.46 14.71 3.38
N LEU A 225 5.28 15.32 3.26
CA LEU A 225 5.22 16.77 3.46
C LEU A 225 5.62 17.10 4.91
N PRO A 226 6.25 18.27 5.12
CA PRO A 226 6.79 18.63 6.41
C PRO A 226 5.64 18.85 7.39
N GLY A 227 5.42 17.86 8.24
CA GLY A 227 4.45 17.88 9.33
C GLY A 227 5.14 17.91 10.69
N ARG A 228 4.34 18.01 11.75
CA ARG A 228 4.82 17.77 13.12
C ARG A 228 5.06 16.28 13.39
N ASN A 229 4.60 15.41 12.50
CA ASN A 229 4.61 13.97 12.68
C ASN A 229 5.89 13.29 12.16
N GLN A 230 7.01 13.48 12.88
CA GLN A 230 8.28 12.80 12.57
C GLN A 230 8.23 11.26 12.73
N ASN A 231 7.12 10.74 13.28
CA ASN A 231 6.96 9.32 13.55
C ASN A 231 6.03 8.63 12.55
N ALA A 232 5.45 9.35 11.60
CA ALA A 232 4.63 8.75 10.55
C ALA A 232 5.44 7.75 9.72
N TYR A 233 4.74 6.77 9.15
CA TYR A 233 5.38 5.70 8.40
C TYR A 233 4.58 5.26 7.18
N ILE A 234 5.32 4.77 6.19
CA ILE A 234 4.82 3.99 5.06
C ILE A 234 5.33 2.57 5.26
N VAL A 235 4.43 1.59 5.37
CA VAL A 235 4.81 0.17 5.39
C VAL A 235 4.49 -0.46 4.05
N PHE A 236 5.48 -1.08 3.44
CA PHE A 236 5.38 -1.75 2.14
C PHE A 236 5.28 -3.26 2.36
N PHE A 237 4.23 -3.88 1.80
CA PHE A 237 3.94 -5.30 1.92
C PHE A 237 3.89 -5.98 0.56
N ILE A 238 4.29 -7.25 0.56
CA ILE A 238 4.15 -8.20 -0.54
C ILE A 238 3.47 -9.45 -0.01
N ASP A 239 2.30 -9.78 -0.56
CA ASP A 239 1.47 -10.92 -0.14
C ASP A 239 1.23 -11.01 1.39
N GLY A 240 1.10 -9.84 2.02
CA GLY A 240 0.90 -9.67 3.46
C GLY A 240 2.17 -9.72 4.32
N GLU A 241 3.34 -9.94 3.73
CA GLU A 241 4.64 -9.88 4.41
C GLU A 241 5.21 -8.46 4.36
N GLU A 242 5.68 -7.95 5.49
CA GLU A 242 6.32 -6.62 5.58
C GLU A 242 7.71 -6.67 4.93
N ILE A 243 7.88 -5.93 3.84
CA ILE A 243 9.14 -5.85 3.09
C ILE A 243 9.94 -4.60 3.46
N ALA A 244 9.26 -3.49 3.76
CA ALA A 244 9.93 -2.27 4.21
C ALA A 244 9.05 -1.45 5.15
N ASN A 245 9.72 -0.78 6.10
CA ASN A 245 9.13 0.17 7.04
C ASN A 245 9.87 1.50 6.92
N ILE A 246 9.21 2.48 6.31
CA ILE A 246 9.81 3.77 5.95
C ILE A 246 9.25 4.81 6.92
N ARG A 247 10.12 5.37 7.75
CA ARG A 247 9.75 6.49 8.63
C ARG A 247 9.81 7.81 7.88
N ALA A 248 9.02 8.78 8.36
CA ALA A 248 9.03 10.14 7.87
C ALA A 248 10.46 10.67 7.75
N GLY A 249 10.79 11.10 6.53
CA GLY A 249 12.11 11.56 6.13
C GLY A 249 12.16 13.07 5.88
N PRO A 250 13.23 13.56 5.24
CA PRO A 250 13.29 14.93 4.76
C PRO A 250 12.14 15.23 3.78
N ASN A 251 11.76 16.51 3.69
CA ASN A 251 10.77 17.02 2.74
C ASN A 251 11.35 17.07 1.32
N ASP A 252 11.66 15.90 0.78
CA ASP A 252 12.16 15.69 -0.57
C ASP A 252 11.74 14.32 -1.07
N TRP A 253 11.70 14.15 -2.38
CA TRP A 253 11.43 12.87 -3.00
C TRP A 253 12.60 11.91 -2.77
N VAL A 254 12.28 10.77 -2.17
CA VAL A 254 13.25 9.69 -1.93
C VAL A 254 12.82 8.45 -2.69
N THR A 255 13.77 7.81 -3.35
CA THR A 255 13.54 6.52 -4.01
C THR A 255 13.81 5.37 -3.03
N ARG A 256 12.82 4.49 -2.85
CA ARG A 256 12.99 3.19 -2.18
C ARG A 256 13.26 2.11 -3.21
N ARG A 257 14.24 1.25 -2.93
CA ARG A 257 14.56 0.06 -3.72
C ARG A 257 14.64 -1.17 -2.83
N GLY A 258 14.40 -2.34 -3.40
CA GLY A 258 14.64 -3.63 -2.77
C GLY A 258 14.28 -4.79 -3.70
N ASN A 259 14.17 -5.99 -3.14
CA ASN A 259 13.74 -7.17 -3.87
C ASN A 259 12.76 -8.02 -3.05
N PHE A 260 12.05 -8.90 -3.74
CA PHE A 260 11.21 -9.94 -3.14
C PHE A 260 11.13 -11.16 -4.08
N THR A 261 10.80 -12.33 -3.55
CA THR A 261 10.50 -13.53 -4.33
C THR A 261 8.99 -13.76 -4.33
N SER A 262 8.38 -13.93 -5.49
CA SER A 262 6.95 -14.23 -5.60
C SER A 262 6.61 -15.60 -4.99
N LYS A 263 5.39 -15.75 -4.43
CA LYS A 263 4.96 -17.00 -3.79
C LYS A 263 4.84 -18.16 -4.79
N ARG A 264 5.25 -19.36 -4.33
CA ARG A 264 5.07 -20.61 -5.07
C ARG A 264 3.61 -20.86 -5.43
N GLY A 265 3.35 -21.12 -6.72
CA GLY A 265 2.04 -21.49 -7.24
C GLY A 265 1.06 -20.33 -7.44
N GLY A 266 1.46 -19.08 -7.15
CA GLY A 266 0.67 -17.88 -7.43
C GLY A 266 1.15 -17.16 -8.68
N ASN A 267 0.25 -16.86 -9.61
CA ASN A 267 0.52 -16.01 -10.78
C ASN A 267 0.26 -14.51 -10.51
N SER A 268 0.05 -14.17 -9.24
CA SER A 268 -0.27 -12.82 -8.78
C SER A 268 0.39 -12.59 -7.43
N THR A 269 0.89 -11.38 -7.25
CA THR A 269 1.46 -10.91 -6.00
C THR A 269 0.69 -9.69 -5.55
N LEU A 270 0.20 -9.65 -4.31
CA LEU A 270 -0.46 -8.47 -3.76
C LEU A 270 0.60 -7.50 -3.24
N LEU A 271 0.72 -6.35 -3.89
CA LEU A 271 1.49 -5.23 -3.38
C LEU A 271 0.55 -4.31 -2.58
N GLN A 272 0.98 -3.91 -1.38
CA GLN A 272 0.21 -3.01 -0.52
C GLN A 272 1.12 -2.00 0.18
N LEU A 273 0.66 -0.75 0.27
CA LEU A 273 1.25 0.29 1.10
C LEU A 273 0.27 0.69 2.19
N ASP A 274 0.75 0.73 3.43
CA ASP A 274 0.01 1.26 4.56
C ASP A 274 0.58 2.64 4.94
N PHE A 275 -0.24 3.68 4.82
CA PHE A 275 0.08 5.04 5.27
C PHE A 275 -0.50 5.23 6.66
N ALA A 276 0.34 5.54 7.64
CA ALA A 276 -0.12 5.77 9.00
C ALA A 276 0.67 6.89 9.69
N PRO A 277 -0.01 7.92 10.20
CA PRO A 277 0.56 8.85 11.15
C PRO A 277 0.75 8.15 12.50
N VAL A 278 1.62 8.70 13.34
CA VAL A 278 1.72 8.32 14.75
C VAL A 278 1.21 9.47 15.62
N ALA A 279 0.41 9.14 16.64
CA ALA A 279 -0.21 10.12 17.54
C ALA A 279 -1.25 11.03 16.85
N PHE A 280 -1.67 12.09 17.53
CA PHE A 280 -2.73 13.00 17.11
C PHE A 280 -2.26 14.07 16.11
N ASP A 281 -1.31 13.72 15.24
CA ASP A 281 -0.72 14.63 14.27
C ASP A 281 -1.06 14.16 12.85
N SER A 282 -1.66 15.05 12.06
CA SER A 282 -1.91 14.78 10.64
C SER A 282 -0.60 14.61 9.87
N GLN A 283 -0.63 13.74 8.85
CA GLN A 283 0.48 13.57 7.92
C GLN A 283 -0.03 13.39 6.49
N GLU A 284 0.66 14.03 5.55
CA GLU A 284 0.46 13.89 4.11
C GLU A 284 1.61 13.06 3.51
N PHE A 285 1.25 12.13 2.64
CA PHE A 285 2.14 11.16 2.01
C PHE A 285 1.96 11.23 0.50
N PHE A 286 3.08 11.17 -0.21
CA PHE A 286 3.10 11.13 -1.67
C PHE A 286 3.84 9.87 -2.08
N VAL A 287 3.31 9.14 -3.05
CA VAL A 287 4.01 8.03 -3.69
C VAL A 287 3.81 8.07 -5.20
N ASP A 288 4.83 7.65 -5.92
CA ASP A 288 4.89 7.70 -7.38
C ASP A 288 5.92 6.72 -7.95
N ASP A 289 5.96 6.57 -9.27
CA ASP A 289 6.98 5.84 -10.03
C ASP A 289 7.19 4.39 -9.56
N PHE A 290 6.10 3.64 -9.31
CA PHE A 290 6.19 2.23 -8.95
C PHE A 290 6.68 1.38 -10.13
N GLU A 291 7.81 0.72 -9.94
CA GLU A 291 8.39 -0.23 -10.88
C GLU A 291 8.66 -1.57 -10.19
N VAL A 292 8.28 -2.66 -10.84
CA VAL A 292 8.63 -4.02 -10.41
C VAL A 292 9.10 -4.79 -11.62
N THR A 293 10.38 -5.19 -11.60
CA THR A 293 11.07 -5.87 -12.71
C THR A 293 11.67 -7.19 -12.23
N PRO A 294 11.77 -8.22 -13.08
CA PRO A 294 12.46 -9.45 -12.72
C PRO A 294 13.93 -9.16 -12.40
N ALA A 295 14.48 -9.85 -11.40
CA ALA A 295 15.86 -9.66 -10.94
C ALA A 295 16.92 -10.35 -11.82
#